data_AF-A0A2V6M8G8-F1
#
_entry.id   AF-A0A2V6M8G8-F1
#
_cell.length_a   1.000
_cell.length_b   1.000
_cell.length_c   1.000
_cell.angle_alpha   90.00
_cell.angle_beta   90.00
_cell.angle_gamma   90.00
#
_symmetry.space_group_name_H-M   'P 1'
#
loop_
_entity.id
_entity.type
_entity.pdbx_description
1 polymer ?
#
loop_
_entity_poly.entity_id
_entity_poly.type
_entity_poly.pdbx_seq_one_letter_code
_entity_poly.pdbx_strand_id
1 'polypeptide(L)'
;MQTEASVAQPDVSELELVKRCQKGDSAAFDELVARYRTRVFGMIYNMVHNEQDAWDLAQDSFVKAWKSIDRFRGKSSFYTWLYRIVMNVTIDWLRKKQVKGGGTEFDDNVQLREIDPASKTVPRAEPLPHQRMERREVRTRIDQAIAQLSPEHRAVILMKETEDMQYHEIAEALGCSIGTVMSRLFYARKKLQNLLRDVYENV
;
A
#
# COMPACT_ATOMS: atom_id res chain seq x y z
N MET A 1 -44.98 -15.81 0.86
CA MET A 1 -43.67 -16.39 0.45
C MET A 1 -42.61 -15.55 1.12
N GLN A 2 -41.86 -16.16 2.03
CA GLN A 2 -40.96 -15.51 3.00
C GLN A 2 -39.74 -14.93 2.27
N THR A 3 -39.42 -13.66 2.53
CA THR A 3 -38.10 -13.11 2.22
C THR A 3 -37.33 -13.11 3.53
N GLU A 4 -36.42 -14.06 3.66
CA GLU A 4 -35.55 -14.23 4.82
C GLU A 4 -34.78 -12.94 5.07
N ALA A 5 -34.89 -12.46 6.30
CA ALA A 5 -34.05 -11.41 6.83
C ALA A 5 -32.59 -11.85 6.70
N SER A 6 -31.82 -11.10 5.91
CA SER A 6 -30.36 -11.16 5.91
C SER A 6 -29.89 -10.85 7.33
N VAL A 7 -29.66 -11.91 8.11
CA VAL A 7 -29.12 -11.85 9.46
C VAL A 7 -27.80 -11.09 9.37
N ALA A 8 -27.80 -9.84 9.81
CA ALA A 8 -26.59 -9.08 10.03
C ALA A 8 -25.73 -9.89 11.00
N GLN A 9 -24.67 -10.51 10.47
CA GLN A 9 -23.69 -11.19 11.31
C GLN A 9 -23.19 -10.17 12.34
N PRO A 10 -23.11 -10.53 13.63
CA PRO A 10 -22.50 -9.66 14.62
C PRO A 10 -21.09 -9.32 14.13
N ASP A 11 -20.73 -8.03 14.08
CA ASP A 11 -19.37 -7.59 13.78
C ASP A 11 -18.44 -8.17 14.86
N VAL A 12 -17.89 -9.35 14.58
CA VAL A 12 -16.98 -10.04 15.49
C VAL A 12 -15.76 -9.14 15.62
N SER A 13 -15.41 -8.80 16.86
CA SER A 13 -14.26 -7.94 17.13
C SER A 13 -13.01 -8.51 16.46
N GLU A 14 -12.21 -7.65 15.82
CA GLU A 14 -10.93 -8.01 15.20
C GLU A 14 -10.06 -8.85 16.15
N LEU A 15 -10.02 -8.49 17.43
CA LEU A 15 -9.24 -9.20 18.43
C LEU A 15 -9.72 -10.65 18.61
N GLU A 16 -11.02 -10.89 18.50
CA GLU A 16 -11.58 -12.24 18.62
C GLU A 16 -11.28 -13.08 17.38
N LEU A 17 -11.38 -12.50 16.19
CA LEU A 17 -10.96 -13.17 14.95
C LEU A 17 -9.49 -13.58 15.02
N VAL A 18 -8.62 -12.68 15.47
CA VAL A 18 -7.19 -12.97 15.65
C VAL A 18 -6.97 -14.11 16.64
N LYS A 19 -7.65 -14.11 17.80
CA LYS A 19 -7.54 -15.20 18.79
C LYS A 19 -7.99 -16.55 18.23
N ARG A 20 -9.04 -16.56 17.40
CA ARG A 20 -9.52 -17.78 16.71
C ARG A 20 -8.50 -18.26 15.68
N CYS A 21 -7.92 -17.35 14.89
CA CYS A 21 -6.85 -17.68 13.94
C CYS A 21 -5.63 -18.31 14.64
N GLN A 22 -5.23 -17.79 15.80
CA GLN A 22 -4.14 -18.35 16.62
C GLN A 22 -4.43 -19.76 17.17
N LYS A 23 -5.69 -20.20 17.11
CA LYS A 23 -6.11 -21.58 17.43
C LYS A 23 -6.26 -22.46 16.18
N GLY A 24 -5.90 -21.95 15.00
CA GLY A 24 -5.99 -22.64 13.72
C GLY A 24 -7.33 -22.51 13.00
N ASP A 25 -8.22 -21.59 13.41
CA ASP A 25 -9.49 -21.35 12.72
C ASP A 25 -9.27 -20.59 11.40
N SER A 26 -9.30 -21.31 10.28
CA SER A 26 -9.12 -20.74 8.95
C SER A 26 -10.28 -19.84 8.52
N ALA A 27 -11.52 -20.14 8.97
CA ALA A 27 -12.68 -19.34 8.60
C ALA A 27 -12.63 -17.94 9.25
N ALA A 28 -12.09 -17.85 10.47
CA ALA A 28 -11.80 -16.56 11.10
C ALA A 28 -10.75 -15.76 10.31
N PHE A 29 -9.79 -16.42 9.68
CA PHE A 29 -8.79 -15.76 8.84
C PHE A 29 -9.36 -15.30 7.50
N ASP A 30 -10.23 -16.10 6.87
CA ASP A 30 -10.93 -15.69 5.66
C ASP A 30 -11.73 -14.41 5.88
N GLU A 31 -12.32 -14.24 7.07
CA GLU A 31 -13.00 -13.00 7.45
C GLU A 31 -12.02 -11.82 7.58
N LEU A 32 -10.85 -12.01 8.20
CA LEU A 32 -9.80 -10.98 8.25
C LEU A 32 -9.31 -10.62 6.84
N VAL A 33 -9.11 -11.61 5.97
CA VAL A 33 -8.73 -11.38 4.56
C VAL A 33 -9.81 -10.57 3.85
N ALA A 34 -11.08 -10.93 4.00
CA ALA A 34 -12.19 -10.20 3.39
C ALA A 34 -12.26 -8.74 3.83
N ARG A 35 -12.01 -8.46 5.12
CA ARG A 35 -11.94 -7.10 5.69
C ARG A 35 -10.79 -6.28 5.11
N TYR A 36 -9.62 -6.90 4.88
CA TYR A 36 -8.38 -6.18 4.56
C TYR A 36 -7.93 -6.24 3.10
N ARG A 37 -8.46 -7.16 2.28
CA ARG A 37 -8.01 -7.39 0.89
C ARG A 37 -7.95 -6.13 0.04
N THR A 38 -8.96 -5.27 0.11
CA THR A 38 -9.03 -4.07 -0.74
C THR A 38 -7.96 -3.05 -0.36
N ARG A 39 -7.71 -2.87 0.94
CA ARG A 39 -6.67 -1.96 1.44
C ARG A 39 -5.28 -2.49 1.14
N VAL A 40 -5.05 -3.79 1.40
CA VAL A 40 -3.78 -4.46 1.09
C VAL A 40 -3.48 -4.38 -0.41
N PHE A 41 -4.46 -4.70 -1.26
CA PHE A 41 -4.29 -4.58 -2.71
C PHE A 41 -3.98 -3.15 -3.14
N GLY A 42 -4.73 -2.15 -2.66
CA GLY A 42 -4.51 -0.75 -3.00
C GLY A 42 -3.10 -0.27 -2.61
N MET A 43 -2.64 -0.65 -1.42
CA MET A 43 -1.29 -0.35 -0.94
C MET A 43 -0.21 -0.93 -1.85
N ILE A 44 -0.31 -2.21 -2.17
CA ILE A 44 0.67 -2.89 -3.03
C ILE A 44 0.61 -2.31 -4.44
N TYR A 45 -0.58 -2.06 -4.97
CA TYR A 45 -0.76 -1.45 -6.28
C TYR A 45 -0.09 -0.08 -6.37
N ASN A 46 -0.26 0.77 -5.35
CA ASN A 46 0.43 2.06 -5.27
C ASN A 46 1.96 1.92 -5.16
N MET A 47 2.46 0.75 -4.76
CA MET A 47 3.89 0.45 -4.72
C MET A 47 4.40 -0.11 -6.05
N VAL A 48 3.68 -1.00 -6.72
CA VAL A 48 4.20 -1.77 -7.88
C VAL A 48 3.64 -1.31 -9.24
N HIS A 49 2.51 -0.59 -9.24
CA HIS A 49 1.82 -0.09 -10.43
C HIS A 49 1.52 -1.16 -11.49
N ASN A 50 1.30 -2.40 -11.06
CA ASN A 50 0.92 -3.53 -11.89
C ASN A 50 -0.11 -4.36 -11.13
N GLU A 51 -1.27 -4.59 -11.73
CA GLU A 51 -2.39 -5.27 -11.08
C GLU A 51 -2.09 -6.75 -10.79
N GLN A 52 -1.46 -7.46 -11.72
CA GLN A 52 -1.13 -8.87 -11.55
C GLN A 52 -0.10 -9.07 -10.44
N ASP A 53 0.99 -8.29 -10.47
CA ASP A 53 2.01 -8.28 -9.42
C ASP A 53 1.38 -7.91 -8.06
N ALA A 54 0.40 -6.99 -8.04
CA ALA A 54 -0.28 -6.59 -6.81
C ALA A 54 -1.15 -7.71 -6.22
N TRP A 55 -1.88 -8.47 -7.05
CA TRP A 55 -2.65 -9.62 -6.59
C TRP A 55 -1.74 -10.74 -6.06
N ASP A 56 -0.65 -11.05 -6.77
CA ASP A 56 0.30 -12.09 -6.36
C ASP A 56 0.97 -11.75 -5.02
N LEU A 57 1.41 -10.49 -4.85
CA LEU A 57 2.01 -10.01 -3.61
C LEU A 57 0.99 -9.93 -2.46
N ALA A 58 -0.27 -9.58 -2.74
CA ALA A 58 -1.32 -9.58 -1.72
C ALA A 58 -1.53 -11.00 -1.19
N GLN A 59 -1.59 -11.98 -2.09
CA GLN A 59 -1.72 -13.38 -1.70
C GLN A 59 -0.52 -13.85 -0.87
N ASP A 60 0.72 -13.61 -1.31
CA ASP A 60 1.92 -13.97 -0.54
C ASP A 60 1.94 -13.30 0.85
N SER A 61 1.49 -12.04 0.92
CA SER A 61 1.38 -11.29 2.18
C SER A 61 0.37 -11.93 3.14
N PHE A 62 -0.82 -12.31 2.66
CA PHE A 62 -1.81 -12.99 3.50
C PHE A 62 -1.35 -14.39 3.93
N VAL A 63 -0.68 -15.14 3.05
CA VAL A 63 -0.10 -16.44 3.42
C VAL A 63 0.97 -16.27 4.51
N LYS A 64 1.82 -15.25 4.41
CA LYS A 64 2.82 -14.92 5.45
C LYS A 64 2.16 -14.45 6.73
N ALA A 65 1.08 -13.68 6.66
CA ALA A 65 0.30 -13.27 7.82
C ALA A 65 -0.30 -14.50 8.53
N TRP A 66 -0.95 -15.41 7.81
CA TRP A 66 -1.45 -16.66 8.38
C TRP A 66 -0.35 -17.44 9.10
N LYS A 67 0.80 -17.66 8.45
CA LYS A 67 1.94 -18.40 9.02
C LYS A 67 2.59 -17.73 10.24
N SER A 68 2.33 -16.45 10.47
CA SER A 68 2.95 -15.67 11.55
C SER A 68 1.96 -15.12 12.56
N ILE A 69 0.67 -15.43 12.44
CA ILE A 69 -0.39 -14.89 13.29
C ILE A 69 -0.21 -15.23 14.78
N ASP A 70 0.40 -16.37 15.08
CA ASP A 70 0.77 -16.78 16.46
C ASP A 70 1.80 -15.85 17.11
N ARG A 71 2.56 -15.12 16.29
CA ARG A 71 3.56 -14.15 16.77
C ARG A 71 2.95 -12.79 17.05
N PHE A 72 1.71 -12.53 16.64
CA PHE A 72 1.04 -11.28 16.95
C PHE A 72 0.69 -11.22 18.44
N ARG A 73 1.25 -10.23 19.14
CA ARG A 73 1.11 -10.06 20.60
C ARG A 73 0.14 -8.95 21.00
N GLY A 74 -0.58 -8.33 20.06
CA GLY A 74 -1.52 -7.25 20.36
C GLY A 74 -0.87 -5.96 20.89
N LYS A 75 0.41 -5.72 20.59
CA LYS A 75 1.13 -4.49 20.98
C LYS A 75 0.78 -3.29 20.08
N SER A 76 0.27 -3.57 18.88
CA SER A 76 -0.23 -2.62 17.89
C SER A 76 -1.54 -3.18 17.31
N SER A 77 -2.27 -2.39 16.51
CA SER A 77 -3.46 -2.90 15.83
C SER A 77 -3.09 -4.07 14.89
N PHE A 78 -4.02 -4.99 14.64
CA PHE A 78 -3.75 -6.05 13.67
C PHE A 78 -3.47 -5.47 12.29
N TYR A 79 -4.16 -4.37 11.92
CA TYR A 79 -3.90 -3.66 10.69
C TYR A 79 -2.44 -3.20 10.58
N THR A 80 -1.89 -2.54 11.60
CA THR A 80 -0.48 -2.09 11.63
C THR A 80 0.49 -3.26 11.48
N TRP A 81 0.19 -4.40 12.13
CA TRP A 81 0.99 -5.61 12.02
C TRP A 81 0.92 -6.26 10.64
N LEU A 82 -0.27 -6.35 10.05
CA LEU A 82 -0.47 -6.84 8.68
C LEU A 82 0.24 -5.94 7.68
N TYR A 83 0.15 -4.62 7.87
CA TYR A 83 0.82 -3.61 7.06
C TYR A 83 2.33 -3.85 7.01
N ARG A 84 2.96 -4.11 8.16
CA ARG A 84 4.38 -4.46 8.24
C ARG A 84 4.73 -5.65 7.34
N ILE A 85 3.91 -6.70 7.36
CA ILE A 85 4.15 -7.89 6.54
C ILE A 85 4.06 -7.52 5.06
N VAL A 86 2.96 -6.86 4.66
CA VAL A 86 2.69 -6.45 3.27
C VAL A 86 3.84 -5.60 2.72
N MET A 87 4.29 -4.62 3.50
CA MET A 87 5.34 -3.70 3.06
C MET A 87 6.70 -4.38 2.94
N ASN A 88 7.05 -5.25 3.88
CA ASN A 88 8.29 -6.00 3.77
C ASN A 88 8.29 -6.90 2.51
N VAL A 89 7.18 -7.62 2.27
CA VAL A 89 7.01 -8.45 1.06
C VAL A 89 7.16 -7.61 -0.21
N THR A 90 6.51 -6.45 -0.24
CA THR A 90 6.49 -5.57 -1.42
C THR A 90 7.85 -4.90 -1.67
N ILE A 91 8.49 -4.37 -0.63
CA ILE A 91 9.82 -3.74 -0.73
C ILE A 91 10.86 -4.78 -1.16
N ASP A 92 10.85 -5.97 -0.57
CA ASP A 92 11.77 -7.04 -0.94
C ASP A 92 11.59 -7.48 -2.40
N TRP A 93 10.35 -7.55 -2.87
CA TRP A 93 10.06 -7.85 -4.27
C TRP A 93 10.54 -6.74 -5.20
N LEU A 94 10.31 -5.46 -4.85
CA LEU A 94 10.79 -4.31 -5.64
C LEU A 94 12.31 -4.28 -5.76
N ARG A 95 13.03 -4.53 -4.65
CA ARG A 95 14.49 -4.63 -4.64
C ARG A 95 14.98 -5.75 -5.57
N LYS A 96 14.35 -6.93 -5.52
CA LYS A 96 14.69 -8.06 -6.41
C LYS A 96 14.41 -7.76 -7.89
N LYS A 97 13.31 -7.06 -8.18
CA LYS A 97 12.94 -6.65 -9.55
C LYS A 97 13.96 -5.66 -10.12
N GLN A 98 14.43 -4.72 -9.30
CA GLN A 98 15.49 -3.79 -9.69
C GLN A 98 16.81 -4.52 -10.01
N VAL A 99 17.21 -5.50 -9.20
CA VAL A 99 18.45 -6.28 -9.44
C VAL A 99 18.38 -7.13 -10.72
N LYS A 100 17.22 -7.73 -11.05
CA LYS A 100 17.06 -8.56 -12.25
C LYS A 100 16.97 -7.77 -13.57
N GLY A 101 16.72 -6.47 -13.51
CA GLY A 101 16.56 -5.59 -14.68
C GLY A 101 17.85 -5.08 -15.31
N GLY A 102 19.03 -5.47 -14.80
CA GLY A 102 20.33 -5.00 -15.28
C GLY A 102 20.63 -3.55 -14.88
N GLY A 103 21.26 -3.37 -13.71
CA GLY A 103 21.64 -2.06 -13.17
C GLY A 103 20.47 -1.38 -12.44
N THR A 104 20.62 -0.85 -11.23
CA THR A 104 21.77 -0.09 -10.73
C THR A 104 21.86 -0.18 -9.20
N GLU A 105 23.01 -0.60 -8.68
CA GLU A 105 23.58 0.10 -7.53
C GLU A 105 24.11 1.44 -8.06
N PHE A 106 23.26 2.48 -8.13
CA PHE A 106 23.69 3.86 -8.37
C PHE A 106 22.75 4.74 -7.55
N ASP A 107 23.25 5.53 -6.60
CA ASP A 107 23.90 6.82 -6.89
C ASP A 107 23.10 7.63 -7.93
N ASP A 108 22.07 8.30 -7.42
CA ASP A 108 21.52 9.60 -7.85
C ASP A 108 21.41 9.97 -9.35
N ASN A 109 21.40 9.03 -10.29
CA ASN A 109 21.19 9.35 -11.70
C ASN A 109 19.92 8.74 -12.29
N VAL A 110 19.02 9.68 -12.63
CA VAL A 110 17.71 9.51 -13.24
C VAL A 110 17.87 8.93 -14.65
N GLN A 111 17.28 7.75 -14.89
CA GLN A 111 16.96 7.32 -16.25
C GLN A 111 15.45 7.13 -16.38
N LEU A 112 14.89 7.92 -17.30
CA LEU A 112 13.51 7.92 -17.75
C LEU A 112 13.18 6.56 -18.38
N ARG A 113 12.21 5.84 -17.85
CA ARG A 113 11.50 4.78 -18.59
C ARG A 113 10.02 5.16 -18.65
N GLU A 114 9.55 5.34 -19.87
CA GLU A 114 8.14 5.55 -20.18
C GLU A 114 7.33 4.32 -19.77
N ILE A 115 6.26 4.53 -19.01
CA ILE A 115 5.32 3.48 -18.60
C ILE A 115 3.96 3.83 -19.20
N ASP A 116 3.45 2.89 -19.98
CA ASP A 116 2.21 2.94 -20.76
C ASP A 116 0.97 3.15 -19.87
N PRO A 117 0.14 4.19 -20.08
CA PRO A 117 -0.96 4.53 -19.19
C PRO A 117 -2.26 3.82 -19.61
N ALA A 118 -2.45 2.57 -19.20
CA ALA A 118 -3.73 1.89 -19.37
C ALA A 118 -4.10 1.02 -18.16
N SER A 119 -4.71 1.62 -17.14
CA SER A 119 -5.71 0.89 -16.34
C SER A 119 -6.79 1.84 -15.80
N LYS A 120 -8.03 1.37 -15.83
CA LYS A 120 -9.27 2.13 -15.61
C LYS A 120 -9.74 2.01 -14.15
N THR A 121 -10.47 3.03 -13.73
CA THR A 121 -10.92 3.39 -12.38
C THR A 121 -11.92 2.43 -11.72
N VAL A 122 -11.78 2.27 -10.41
CA VAL A 122 -12.81 1.83 -9.44
C VAL A 122 -13.92 2.90 -9.34
N PRO A 123 -15.22 2.55 -9.26
CA PRO A 123 -16.31 3.52 -9.34
C PRO A 123 -16.54 4.28 -8.02
N ARG A 124 -16.56 5.62 -8.09
CA ARG A 124 -17.20 6.49 -7.09
C ARG A 124 -17.83 7.70 -7.80
N ALA A 125 -18.99 8.13 -7.28
CA ALA A 125 -19.95 9.10 -7.83
C ALA A 125 -19.35 10.27 -8.66
N GLU A 126 -19.97 10.56 -9.81
CA GLU A 126 -19.36 11.31 -10.93
C GLU A 126 -19.45 12.85 -10.81
N PRO A 127 -18.31 13.56 -10.98
CA PRO A 127 -18.25 14.96 -11.39
C PRO A 127 -18.20 15.13 -12.92
N LEU A 128 -18.39 16.36 -13.42
CA LEU A 128 -18.53 16.73 -14.85
C LEU A 128 -17.35 16.26 -15.76
N PRO A 129 -17.58 15.96 -17.05
CA PRO A 129 -16.61 15.30 -17.94
C PRO A 129 -15.27 16.03 -18.17
N HIS A 130 -15.27 17.37 -18.24
CA HIS A 130 -14.05 18.16 -18.44
C HIS A 130 -13.15 18.14 -17.19
N GLN A 131 -13.75 18.26 -16.00
CA GLN A 131 -13.06 18.13 -14.72
C GLN A 131 -12.51 16.71 -14.51
N ARG A 132 -13.11 15.68 -15.12
CA ARG A 132 -12.58 14.31 -15.08
C ARG A 132 -11.30 14.13 -15.89
N MET A 133 -11.16 14.80 -17.04
CA MET A 133 -9.97 14.68 -17.88
C MET A 133 -8.76 15.37 -17.22
N GLU A 134 -8.92 16.61 -16.75
CA GLU A 134 -7.85 17.33 -16.04
C GLU A 134 -7.44 16.62 -14.74
N ARG A 135 -8.41 16.14 -13.94
CA ARG A 135 -8.11 15.37 -12.72
C ARG A 135 -7.39 14.06 -13.03
N ARG A 136 -7.70 13.41 -14.15
CA ARG A 136 -7.04 12.16 -14.55
C ARG A 136 -5.61 12.42 -14.97
N GLU A 137 -5.36 13.49 -15.71
CA GLU A 137 -4.00 13.88 -16.13
C GLU A 137 -3.12 14.23 -14.92
N VAL A 138 -3.63 15.08 -14.01
CA VAL A 138 -2.93 15.38 -12.76
C VAL A 138 -2.68 14.11 -11.96
N ARG A 139 -3.68 13.23 -11.82
CA ARG A 139 -3.51 11.97 -11.09
C ARG A 139 -2.43 11.09 -11.70
N THR A 140 -2.42 10.94 -13.02
CA THR A 140 -1.38 10.18 -13.73
C THR A 140 0.01 10.77 -13.49
N ARG A 141 0.16 12.10 -13.48
CA ARG A 141 1.44 12.74 -13.17
C ARG A 141 1.89 12.50 -11.73
N ILE A 142 0.99 12.55 -10.73
CA ILE A 142 1.41 12.23 -9.34
C ILE A 142 1.77 10.75 -9.21
N ASP A 143 1.02 9.84 -9.84
CA ASP A 143 1.31 8.41 -9.79
C ASP A 143 2.69 8.13 -10.44
N GLN A 144 3.00 8.78 -11.57
CA GLN A 144 4.33 8.73 -12.21
C GLN A 144 5.44 9.32 -11.34
N ALA A 145 5.20 10.44 -10.66
CA ALA A 145 6.18 11.05 -9.76
C ALA A 145 6.47 10.15 -8.54
N ILE A 146 5.42 9.54 -7.96
CA ILE A 146 5.54 8.55 -6.89
C ILE A 146 6.31 7.31 -7.38
N ALA A 147 6.09 6.89 -8.63
CA ALA A 147 6.81 5.79 -9.26
C ALA A 147 8.33 6.04 -9.41
N GLN A 148 8.79 7.29 -9.32
CA GLN A 148 10.22 7.67 -9.35
C GLN A 148 10.88 7.71 -7.97
N LEU A 149 10.11 7.56 -6.88
CA LEU A 149 10.66 7.43 -5.53
C LEU A 149 11.27 6.04 -5.34
N SER A 150 12.34 5.96 -4.53
CA SER A 150 12.84 4.68 -4.04
C SER A 150 11.74 3.94 -3.26
N PRO A 151 11.77 2.60 -3.19
CA PRO A 151 10.76 1.83 -2.45
C PRO A 151 10.57 2.33 -1.02
N GLU A 152 11.65 2.71 -0.34
CA GLU A 152 11.62 3.20 1.03
C GLU A 152 11.01 4.61 1.16
N HIS A 153 11.27 5.50 0.20
CA HIS A 153 10.66 6.83 0.16
C HIS A 153 9.17 6.76 -0.19
N ARG A 154 8.83 5.90 -1.15
CA ARG A 154 7.43 5.63 -1.54
C ARG A 154 6.63 5.07 -0.38
N ALA A 155 7.19 4.08 0.32
CA ALA A 155 6.58 3.46 1.49
C ALA A 155 6.19 4.51 2.55
N VAL A 156 7.13 5.35 2.98
CA VAL A 156 6.84 6.32 4.06
C VAL A 156 5.83 7.37 3.63
N ILE A 157 5.85 7.83 2.36
CA ILE A 157 4.87 8.80 1.87
C ILE A 157 3.48 8.20 1.79
N LEU A 158 3.34 6.99 1.25
CA LEU A 158 2.02 6.35 1.14
C LEU A 158 1.44 6.06 2.53
N MET A 159 2.26 5.53 3.44
CA MET A 159 1.86 5.33 4.83
C MET A 159 1.42 6.63 5.51
N LYS A 160 2.11 7.75 5.25
CA LYS A 160 1.75 9.00 5.91
C LYS A 160 0.56 9.72 5.27
N GLU A 161 0.52 9.82 3.95
CA GLU A 161 -0.44 10.68 3.24
C GLU A 161 -1.72 9.93 2.84
N THR A 162 -1.65 8.61 2.63
CA THR A 162 -2.84 7.81 2.24
C THR A 162 -3.48 7.14 3.46
N GLU A 163 -2.68 6.70 4.41
CA GLU A 163 -3.13 5.90 5.56
C GLU A 163 -3.16 6.69 6.88
N ASP A 164 -2.70 7.95 6.86
CA ASP A 164 -2.55 8.85 8.01
C ASP A 164 -1.86 8.23 9.24
N MET A 165 -0.90 7.33 9.00
CA MET A 165 -0.16 6.69 10.09
C MET A 165 0.72 7.70 10.85
N GLN A 166 0.87 7.47 12.14
CA GLN A 166 1.77 8.26 12.97
C GLN A 166 3.22 7.82 12.76
N TYR A 167 4.20 8.70 12.99
CA TYR A 167 5.61 8.40 12.71
C TYR A 167 6.15 7.18 13.47
N HIS A 168 5.65 6.93 14.69
CA HIS A 168 6.04 5.76 15.48
C HIS A 168 5.48 4.46 14.88
N GLU A 169 4.26 4.47 14.34
CA GLU A 169 3.64 3.31 13.68
C GLU A 169 4.36 2.98 12.37
N ILE A 170 4.75 4.01 11.61
CA ILE A 170 5.55 3.86 10.38
C ILE A 170 6.92 3.25 10.72
N ALA A 171 7.57 3.75 11.78
CA ALA A 171 8.86 3.25 12.24
C ALA A 171 8.75 1.78 12.68
N GLU A 172 7.71 1.42 13.42
CA GLU A 172 7.42 0.04 13.81
C GLU A 172 7.15 -0.84 12.57
N ALA A 173 6.35 -0.36 11.62
CA ALA A 173 6.00 -1.10 10.42
C ALA A 173 7.22 -1.38 9.52
N LEU A 174 8.10 -0.40 9.38
CA LEU A 174 9.31 -0.51 8.55
C LEU A 174 10.53 -1.07 9.30
N GLY A 175 10.43 -1.27 10.62
CA GLY A 175 11.54 -1.73 11.45
C GLY A 175 12.73 -0.76 11.47
N CYS A 176 12.47 0.55 11.44
CA CYS A 176 13.50 1.59 11.45
C CYS A 176 13.26 2.62 12.57
N SER A 177 14.17 3.59 12.74
CA SER A 177 14.00 4.65 13.74
C SER A 177 13.03 5.74 13.26
N ILE A 178 12.35 6.42 14.21
CA ILE A 178 11.49 7.58 13.88
C ILE A 178 12.27 8.66 13.11
N GLY A 179 13.54 8.90 13.47
CA GLY A 179 14.41 9.83 12.74
C GLY A 179 14.63 9.42 11.27
N THR A 180 14.70 8.12 10.99
CA THR A 180 14.77 7.59 9.62
C THR A 180 13.47 7.82 8.86
N VAL A 181 12.32 7.69 9.52
CA VAL A 181 11.01 8.00 8.91
C VAL A 181 10.94 9.49 8.55
N MET A 182 11.31 10.37 9.48
CA MET A 182 11.29 11.82 9.25
C MET A 182 12.21 12.24 8.10
N SER A 183 13.43 11.70 8.05
CA SER A 183 14.36 12.01 6.96
C SER A 183 13.86 11.51 5.62
N ARG A 184 13.38 10.25 5.55
CA ARG A 184 12.79 9.69 4.33
C ARG A 184 11.58 10.48 3.85
N LEU A 185 10.69 10.91 4.74
CA LEU A 185 9.54 11.76 4.40
C LEU A 185 9.99 13.10 3.83
N PHE A 186 10.97 13.74 4.46
CA PHE A 186 11.52 15.01 3.99
C PHE A 186 12.06 14.89 2.56
N TYR A 187 12.92 13.91 2.31
CA TYR A 187 13.51 13.72 0.97
C TYR A 187 12.48 13.27 -0.06
N ALA A 188 11.52 12.42 0.31
CA ALA A 188 10.43 12.02 -0.56
C ALA A 188 9.57 13.23 -0.98
N ARG A 189 9.18 14.10 -0.04
CA ARG A 189 8.42 15.33 -0.32
C ARG A 189 9.19 16.29 -1.20
N LYS A 190 10.47 16.52 -0.90
CA LYS A 190 11.36 17.37 -1.71
C LYS A 190 11.47 16.86 -3.15
N LYS A 191 11.62 15.54 -3.33
CA LYS A 191 11.67 14.93 -4.67
C LYS A 191 10.35 15.07 -5.40
N LEU A 192 9.22 14.80 -4.76
CA LEU A 192 7.89 15.01 -5.38
C LEU A 192 7.65 16.47 -5.74
N GLN A 193 8.03 17.41 -4.89
CA GLN A 193 7.90 18.84 -5.17
C GLN A 193 8.65 19.24 -6.44
N ASN A 194 9.87 18.70 -6.63
CA ASN A 194 10.64 18.94 -7.84
C ASN A 194 9.99 18.31 -9.08
N LEU A 195 9.47 17.08 -8.95
CA LEU A 195 8.85 16.34 -10.06
C LEU A 195 7.48 16.87 -10.48
N LEU A 196 6.78 17.56 -9.58
CA LEU A 196 5.42 18.08 -9.79
C LEU A 196 5.37 19.61 -9.87
N ARG A 197 6.54 20.26 -10.03
CA ARG A 197 6.63 21.73 -10.05
C ARG A 197 5.82 22.33 -11.20
N ASP A 198 5.91 21.72 -12.38
CA ASP A 198 5.16 22.07 -13.58
C ASP A 198 3.64 21.89 -13.39
N VAL A 199 3.23 20.90 -12.61
CA VAL A 199 1.80 20.67 -12.30
C VAL A 199 1.27 21.77 -11.38
N TYR A 200 2.09 22.28 -10.46
CA TYR A 200 1.69 23.34 -9.54
C TYR A 200 1.68 24.73 -10.18
N GLU A 201 2.57 24.99 -11.15
CA GLU A 201 2.64 26.27 -11.87
C GLU A 201 1.55 26.43 -12.94
N ASN A 202 0.89 25.34 -13.35
CA ASN A 202 -0.16 25.32 -14.39
C ASN A 202 -1.58 25.08 -13.84
N VAL A 203 -1.77 25.08 -12.51
CA VAL A 203 -3.07 25.01 -11.81
C VAL A 203 -3.41 26.39 -11.26
#